data_AF-A0A2M8DVG5-F1
#
_entry.id   AF-A0A2M8DVG5-F1
#
_cell.length_a   1.000
_cell.length_b   1.000
_cell.length_c   1.000
_cell.angle_alpha   90.00
_cell.angle_beta   90.00
_cell.angle_gamma   90.00
#
_symmetry.space_group_name_H-M   'P 1'
#
loop_
_entity.id
_entity.type
_entity.pdbx_description
1 polymer ?
#
loop_
_entity_poly.entity_id
_entity_poly.type
_entity_poly.pdbx_seq_one_letter_code
_entity_poly.pdbx_strand_id
1 'polypeptide(L)'
;KYADELTTSMNRAAEAAVPEAKTLLVGAVKKMSVEDAKGILLGGSDSATQYFRKTTETQIAGKFKPIVGKSMQKVKLAEKYDQFAGKGVSLGLVDQKDAKLDDYITRKAMDGLFLMMAEQEKAIRANPMQAAGTLAQKVFSAIKL
;
A
#
# COMPACT_ATOMS: atom_id res chain seq x y z
N LYS A 1 16.32 -14.56 -13.95
CA LYS A 1 15.47 -15.72 -13.57
C LYS A 1 14.84 -15.56 -12.18
N TYR A 2 15.59 -15.65 -11.07
CA TYR A 2 14.99 -15.48 -9.72
C TYR A 2 14.44 -14.08 -9.47
N ALA A 3 15.07 -13.04 -10.05
CA ALA A 3 14.57 -11.67 -10.00
C ALA A 3 13.23 -11.51 -10.76
N ASP A 4 13.10 -12.12 -11.94
CA ASP A 4 11.87 -12.03 -12.74
C ASP A 4 10.70 -12.76 -12.08
N GLU A 5 10.96 -13.93 -11.48
CA GLU A 5 9.99 -14.69 -10.69
C GLU A 5 9.56 -13.91 -9.43
N LEU A 6 10.49 -13.20 -8.79
CA LEU A 6 10.21 -12.31 -7.66
C LEU A 6 9.31 -11.15 -8.09
N THR A 7 9.69 -10.41 -9.14
CA THR A 7 8.93 -9.27 -9.65
C THR A 7 7.51 -9.70 -10.07
N THR A 8 7.38 -10.82 -10.78
CA THR A 8 6.08 -11.36 -11.18
C THR A 8 5.22 -11.72 -9.96
N SER A 9 5.82 -12.36 -8.96
CA SER A 9 5.12 -12.74 -7.73
C SER A 9 4.72 -11.52 -6.90
N MET A 10 5.56 -10.48 -6.85
CA MET A 10 5.25 -9.21 -6.20
C MET A 10 4.09 -8.48 -6.89
N ASN A 11 4.10 -8.40 -8.22
CA ASN A 11 3.02 -7.76 -8.98
C ASN A 11 1.69 -8.49 -8.78
N ARG A 12 1.71 -9.83 -8.80
CA ARG A 12 0.51 -10.63 -8.53
C ARG A 12 0.00 -10.46 -7.09
N ALA A 13 0.92 -10.38 -6.13
CA ALA A 13 0.56 -10.09 -4.74
C ALA A 13 -0.10 -8.71 -4.62
N ALA A 14 0.46 -7.69 -5.28
CA ALA A 14 -0.11 -6.35 -5.30
C ALA A 14 -1.51 -6.33 -5.93
N GLU A 15 -1.69 -6.95 -7.09
CA GLU A 15 -2.97 -7.06 -7.78
C GLU A 15 -4.04 -7.74 -6.92
N ALA A 16 -3.70 -8.87 -6.29
CA ALA A 16 -4.60 -9.60 -5.40
C ALA A 16 -4.96 -8.80 -4.13
N ALA A 17 -4.15 -7.82 -3.75
CA ALA A 17 -4.35 -7.03 -2.55
C ALA A 17 -5.17 -5.74 -2.80
N VAL A 18 -5.36 -5.34 -4.07
CA VAL A 18 -6.14 -4.15 -4.46
C VAL A 18 -7.58 -4.16 -3.92
N PRO A 19 -8.37 -5.25 -4.04
CA PRO A 19 -9.75 -5.25 -3.54
C PRO A 19 -9.85 -5.07 -2.02
N GLU A 20 -8.91 -5.65 -1.28
CA GLU A 20 -8.83 -5.52 0.18
C GLU A 20 -8.45 -4.09 0.58
N ALA A 21 -7.43 -3.51 -0.07
CA ALA A 21 -7.04 -2.12 0.15
C ALA A 21 -8.20 -1.16 -0.14
N LYS A 22 -8.89 -1.34 -1.27
CA LYS A 22 -10.07 -0.54 -1.62
C LYS A 22 -11.14 -0.59 -0.54
N THR A 23 -11.45 -1.78 -0.02
CA THR A 23 -12.48 -1.97 1.01
C THR A 23 -12.11 -1.22 2.29
N LEU A 24 -10.85 -1.29 2.71
CA LEU A 24 -10.34 -0.60 3.89
C LEU A 24 -10.31 0.93 3.71
N LEU A 25 -9.88 1.41 2.55
CA LEU A 25 -9.86 2.84 2.24
C LEU A 25 -11.27 3.45 2.18
N VAL A 26 -12.24 2.77 1.56
CA VAL A 26 -13.65 3.19 1.59
C VAL A 26 -14.19 3.19 3.03
N GLY A 27 -13.82 2.18 3.83
CA GLY A 27 -14.15 2.13 5.24
C GLY A 27 -13.62 3.33 6.03
N ALA A 28 -12.39 3.77 5.74
CA ALA A 28 -11.79 4.96 6.35
C ALA A 28 -12.56 6.23 5.95
N VAL A 29 -12.89 6.40 4.66
CA VAL A 29 -13.72 7.54 4.20
C VAL A 29 -15.06 7.59 4.93
N LYS A 30 -15.73 6.44 5.11
CA LYS A 30 -17.02 6.37 5.82
C LYS A 30 -16.92 6.73 7.31
N LYS A 31 -15.74 6.57 7.91
CA LYS A 31 -15.47 6.88 9.32
C LYS A 31 -14.82 8.25 9.52
N MET A 32 -14.58 8.99 8.43
CA MET A 32 -13.94 10.30 8.47
C MET A 32 -14.83 11.30 9.19
N SER A 33 -14.29 11.93 10.23
CA SER A 33 -14.97 13.03 10.92
C SER A 33 -14.91 14.32 10.10
N VAL A 34 -15.71 15.31 10.49
CA VAL A 34 -15.65 16.66 9.90
C VAL A 34 -14.30 17.30 10.21
N GLU A 35 -13.74 17.04 11.38
CA GLU A 35 -12.43 17.49 11.82
C GLU A 35 -11.32 16.90 10.95
N ASP A 36 -11.37 15.59 10.66
CA ASP A 36 -10.42 14.94 9.75
C ASP A 36 -10.51 15.56 8.35
N ALA A 37 -11.73 15.74 7.82
CA ALA A 37 -11.93 16.34 6.51
C ALA A 37 -11.38 17.77 6.44
N LYS A 38 -11.61 18.58 7.47
CA LYS A 38 -11.02 19.92 7.60
C LYS A 38 -9.49 19.85 7.65
N GLY A 39 -8.94 18.94 8.43
CA GLY A 39 -7.50 18.72 8.54
C GLY A 39 -6.87 18.34 7.20
N ILE A 40 -7.55 17.52 6.41
CA ILE A 40 -7.12 17.16 5.05
C ILE A 40 -7.16 18.38 4.13
N LEU A 41 -8.27 19.12 4.13
CA LEU A 41 -8.46 20.28 3.24
C LEU A 41 -7.46 21.41 3.52
N LEU A 42 -7.21 21.70 4.80
CA LEU A 42 -6.33 22.79 5.25
C LEU A 42 -4.87 22.36 5.42
N GLY A 43 -4.60 21.06 5.38
CA GLY A 43 -3.28 20.50 5.59
C GLY A 43 -2.36 20.59 4.35
N GLY A 44 -1.12 20.14 4.53
CA GLY A 44 -0.09 20.06 3.50
C GLY A 44 -0.41 19.09 2.35
N SER A 45 0.53 18.99 1.40
CA SER A 45 0.34 18.33 0.10
C SER A 45 -0.02 16.84 0.13
N ASP A 46 0.21 16.14 1.25
CA ASP A 46 -0.02 14.71 1.44
C ASP A 46 -0.98 14.41 2.62
N SER A 47 -1.76 15.39 3.08
CA SER A 47 -2.57 15.24 4.30
C SER A 47 -3.64 14.15 4.20
N ALA A 48 -4.25 13.94 3.02
CA ALA A 48 -5.19 12.83 2.83
C ALA A 48 -4.46 11.49 2.92
N THR A 49 -3.27 11.41 2.35
CA THR A 49 -2.42 10.21 2.38
C THR A 49 -2.01 9.86 3.80
N GLN A 50 -1.59 10.85 4.60
CA GLN A 50 -1.26 10.64 6.01
C GLN A 50 -2.47 10.17 6.82
N TYR A 51 -3.65 10.74 6.56
CA TYR A 51 -4.89 10.28 7.17
C TYR A 51 -5.16 8.81 6.85
N PHE A 52 -5.10 8.42 5.57
CA PHE A 52 -5.31 7.03 5.16
C PHE A 52 -4.27 6.11 5.77
N ARG A 53 -2.99 6.50 5.78
CA ARG A 53 -1.93 5.72 6.42
C ARG A 53 -2.24 5.46 7.89
N LYS A 54 -2.48 6.52 8.66
CA LYS A 54 -2.80 6.44 10.09
C LYS A 54 -4.02 5.55 10.38
N THR A 55 -5.04 5.57 9.51
CA THR A 55 -6.32 4.89 9.76
C THR A 55 -6.39 3.49 9.19
N THR A 56 -5.55 3.14 8.22
CA THR A 56 -5.68 1.88 7.48
C THR A 56 -4.42 1.01 7.46
N GLU A 57 -3.22 1.55 7.70
CA GLU A 57 -1.94 0.85 7.48
C GLU A 57 -1.88 -0.51 8.17
N THR A 58 -2.23 -0.59 9.46
CA THR A 58 -2.23 -1.85 10.22
C THR A 58 -3.19 -2.88 9.62
N GLN A 59 -4.38 -2.46 9.20
CA GLN A 59 -5.38 -3.36 8.63
C GLN A 59 -4.97 -3.83 7.23
N ILE A 60 -4.45 -2.92 6.39
CA ILE A 60 -3.97 -3.25 5.05
C ILE A 60 -2.77 -4.20 5.18
N ALA A 61 -1.79 -3.91 6.04
CA ALA A 61 -0.64 -4.79 6.28
C ALA A 61 -1.07 -6.19 6.72
N GLY A 62 -2.06 -6.30 7.62
CA GLY A 62 -2.61 -7.58 8.05
C GLY A 62 -3.27 -8.39 6.92
N LYS A 63 -3.91 -7.72 5.95
CA LYS A 63 -4.49 -8.34 4.75
C LYS A 63 -3.44 -8.68 3.70
N PHE A 64 -2.44 -7.82 3.53
CA PHE A 64 -1.40 -7.95 2.53
C PHE A 64 -0.43 -9.07 2.87
N LYS A 65 -0.03 -9.20 4.14
CA LYS A 65 0.95 -10.20 4.59
C LYS A 65 0.65 -11.63 4.11
N PRO A 66 -0.55 -12.21 4.30
CA PRO A 66 -0.83 -13.56 3.79
C PRO A 66 -0.87 -13.66 2.25
N ILE A 67 -1.22 -12.58 1.54
CA ILE A 67 -1.25 -12.53 0.08
C ILE A 67 0.18 -12.50 -0.48
N VAL A 68 1.04 -11.67 0.10
CA VAL A 68 2.47 -11.59 -0.20
C VAL A 68 3.14 -12.92 0.14
N GLY A 69 2.90 -13.47 1.33
CA GLY A 69 3.45 -14.75 1.77
C GLY A 69 3.14 -15.89 0.78
N LYS A 70 1.87 -16.04 0.36
CA LYS A 70 1.48 -17.04 -0.66
C LYS A 70 2.16 -16.85 -2.02
N SER A 71 2.42 -15.60 -2.39
CA SER A 71 3.10 -15.28 -3.64
C SER A 71 4.60 -15.55 -3.56
N MET A 72 5.22 -15.29 -2.39
CA MET A 72 6.65 -15.48 -2.15
C MET A 72 7.04 -16.93 -1.89
N GLN A 73 6.15 -17.76 -1.34
CA GLN A 73 6.38 -19.21 -1.19
C GLN A 73 6.71 -19.94 -2.49
N LYS A 74 6.34 -19.35 -3.64
CA LYS A 74 6.63 -19.92 -4.97
C LYS A 74 8.04 -19.61 -5.46
N VAL A 75 8.78 -18.77 -4.74
CA VAL A 75 10.10 -18.27 -5.15
C VAL A 75 11.16 -18.84 -4.20
N LYS A 76 12.08 -19.67 -4.72
CA LYS A 76 13.22 -20.22 -3.95
C LYS A 76 14.14 -19.15 -3.34
N LEU A 77 14.00 -17.90 -3.76
CA LEU A 77 14.70 -16.74 -3.21
C LEU A 77 14.27 -16.40 -1.79
N ALA A 78 13.02 -16.67 -1.41
CA ALA A 78 12.52 -16.44 -0.06
C ALA A 78 13.26 -17.29 0.98
N GLU A 79 13.43 -18.59 0.70
CA GLU A 79 14.16 -19.51 1.58
C GLU A 79 15.63 -19.09 1.77
N LYS A 80 16.30 -18.66 0.69
CA LYS A 80 17.67 -18.17 0.78
C LYS A 80 17.76 -16.87 1.57
N TYR A 81 16.88 -15.90 1.30
CA TYR A 81 16.88 -14.64 2.04
C TYR A 81 16.73 -14.89 3.54
N ASP A 82 15.75 -15.69 3.96
CA ASP A 82 15.49 -15.92 5.38
C ASP A 82 16.70 -16.55 6.10
N GLN A 83 17.45 -17.44 5.42
CA GLN A 83 18.69 -18.01 5.96
C GLN A 83 19.81 -16.97 6.11
N PHE A 84 19.98 -16.08 5.12
CA PHE A 84 21.01 -15.03 5.17
C PHE A 84 20.65 -13.92 6.16
N ALA A 85 19.40 -13.44 6.11
CA ALA A 85 18.88 -12.40 6.99
C ALA A 85 18.85 -12.88 8.45
N GLY A 86 18.47 -14.14 8.71
CA GLY A 86 18.53 -14.73 10.05
C GLY A 86 19.94 -14.73 10.65
N LYS A 87 20.97 -15.04 9.83
CA LYS A 87 22.38 -14.91 10.24
C LYS A 87 22.77 -13.44 10.44
N GLY A 88 22.32 -12.54 9.57
CA GLY A 88 22.54 -11.10 9.70
C GLY A 88 21.98 -10.52 11.01
N VAL A 89 20.80 -10.97 11.44
CA VAL A 89 20.20 -10.59 12.74
C VAL A 89 21.07 -11.06 13.90
N SER A 90 21.57 -12.30 13.86
CA SER A 90 22.45 -12.82 14.91
C SER A 90 23.78 -12.06 15.05
N LEU A 91 24.19 -11.38 13.98
CA LEU A 91 25.40 -10.55 13.92
C LEU A 91 25.10 -9.05 14.14
N GLY A 92 23.84 -8.66 14.35
CA GLY A 92 23.43 -7.26 14.51
C GLY A 92 23.46 -6.43 13.22
N LEU A 93 23.57 -7.06 12.05
CA LEU A 93 23.66 -6.40 10.74
C LEU A 93 22.30 -6.17 10.07
N VAL A 94 21.26 -6.85 10.55
CA VAL A 94 19.89 -6.77 10.03
C VAL A 94 18.92 -6.62 11.21
N ASP A 95 17.96 -5.70 11.10
CA ASP A 95 16.92 -5.55 12.11
C ASP A 95 16.02 -6.81 12.15
N GLN A 96 15.60 -7.23 13.34
CA GLN A 96 14.75 -8.41 13.52
C GLN A 96 13.43 -8.34 12.71
N LYS A 97 12.89 -7.14 12.50
CA LYS A 97 11.69 -6.92 11.68
C LYS A 97 11.92 -7.29 10.20
N ASP A 98 13.15 -7.22 9.72
CA ASP A 98 13.57 -7.47 8.34
C ASP A 98 14.11 -8.90 8.13
N ALA A 99 14.08 -9.74 9.17
CA ALA A 99 14.61 -11.10 9.17
C ALA A 99 13.88 -12.04 8.19
N LYS A 100 12.61 -11.76 7.91
CA LYS A 100 11.80 -12.52 6.97
C LYS A 100 11.49 -11.71 5.72
N LEU A 101 11.65 -12.33 4.56
CA LEU A 101 11.46 -11.65 3.28
C LEU A 101 10.02 -11.15 3.10
N ASP A 102 9.04 -11.92 3.55
CA ASP A 102 7.61 -11.57 3.43
C ASP A 102 7.26 -10.32 4.25
N ASP A 103 7.79 -10.20 5.47
CA ASP A 103 7.64 -9.01 6.33
C ASP A 103 8.30 -7.77 5.72
N TYR A 104 9.52 -7.91 5.20
CA TYR A 104 10.24 -6.84 4.52
C TYR A 104 9.50 -6.36 3.27
N ILE A 105 9.11 -7.29 2.38
CA ILE A 105 8.39 -6.98 1.15
C ILE A 105 7.02 -6.36 1.46
N THR A 106 6.31 -6.87 2.48
CA THR A 106 5.01 -6.31 2.86
C THR A 106 5.16 -4.85 3.28
N ARG A 107 6.14 -4.50 4.12
CA ARG A 107 6.40 -3.09 4.48
C ARG A 107 6.77 -2.24 3.26
N LYS A 108 7.65 -2.72 2.38
CA LYS A 108 8.02 -1.99 1.16
C LYS A 108 6.85 -1.79 0.20
N ALA A 109 5.96 -2.78 0.07
CA ALA A 109 4.74 -2.66 -0.71
C ALA A 109 3.79 -1.62 -0.11
N MET A 110 3.67 -1.57 1.22
CA MET A 110 2.87 -0.56 1.94
C MET A 110 3.45 0.85 1.76
N ASP A 111 4.76 1.01 1.90
CA ASP A 111 5.45 2.29 1.67
C ASP A 111 5.24 2.77 0.23
N GLY A 112 5.37 1.86 -0.75
CA GLY A 112 5.11 2.15 -2.16
C GLY A 112 3.66 2.55 -2.43
N LEU A 113 2.69 1.85 -1.83
CA LEU A 113 1.27 2.20 -1.94
C LEU A 113 1.01 3.63 -1.47
N PHE A 114 1.49 4.00 -0.28
CA PHE A 114 1.26 5.33 0.26
C PHE A 114 2.08 6.40 -0.47
N LEU A 115 3.26 6.08 -1.00
CA LEU A 115 4.00 6.99 -1.88
C LEU A 115 3.18 7.34 -3.12
N MET A 116 2.63 6.33 -3.81
CA MET A 116 1.79 6.56 -4.99
C MET A 116 0.54 7.35 -4.65
N MET A 117 -0.07 7.10 -3.48
CA MET A 117 -1.21 7.89 -3.01
C MET A 117 -0.84 9.37 -2.81
N ALA A 118 0.31 9.66 -2.21
CA ALA A 118 0.80 11.04 -2.03
C ALA A 118 1.02 11.74 -3.37
N GLU A 119 1.57 11.03 -4.37
CA GLU A 119 1.72 11.57 -5.73
C GLU A 119 0.37 11.90 -6.38
N GLN A 120 -0.61 11.00 -6.25
CA GLN A 120 -1.97 11.25 -6.77
C GLN A 120 -2.66 12.41 -6.04
N GLU A 121 -2.52 12.49 -4.72
CA GLU A 121 -3.04 13.62 -3.94
C GLU A 121 -2.43 14.93 -4.40
N LYS A 122 -1.11 14.97 -4.59
CA LYS A 122 -0.41 16.15 -5.10
C LYS A 122 -0.91 16.57 -6.48
N ALA A 123 -1.15 15.61 -7.37
CA ALA A 123 -1.72 15.88 -8.70
C ALA A 123 -3.14 16.45 -8.62
N ILE A 124 -3.98 15.93 -7.73
CA ILE A 124 -5.34 16.44 -7.48
C ILE A 124 -5.28 17.87 -6.92
N ARG A 125 -4.40 18.14 -5.95
CA ARG A 125 -4.21 19.47 -5.36
C ARG A 125 -3.68 20.49 -6.36
N ALA A 126 -2.86 20.07 -7.32
CA ALA A 126 -2.37 20.93 -8.38
C ALA A 126 -3.48 21.34 -9.37
N ASN A 127 -4.47 20.47 -9.61
CA ASN A 127 -5.55 20.70 -10.58
C ASN A 127 -6.93 20.31 -10.02
N PRO A 128 -7.43 20.96 -8.95
CA PRO A 128 -8.60 20.50 -8.22
C PRO A 128 -9.90 20.56 -9.04
N MET A 129 -10.06 21.58 -9.90
CA MET A 129 -11.24 21.72 -10.77
C MET A 129 -11.30 20.60 -11.82
N GLN A 130 -10.15 20.26 -12.42
CA GLN A 130 -10.06 19.19 -13.41
C GLN A 130 -10.26 17.82 -12.75
N ALA A 131 -9.67 17.61 -11.57
CA ALA A 131 -9.87 16.39 -10.80
C ALA A 131 -11.35 16.19 -10.42
N ALA A 132 -12.03 17.24 -9.96
CA ALA A 132 -13.46 17.18 -9.63
C ALA A 132 -14.33 16.86 -10.85
N GLY A 133 -14.10 17.55 -11.98
CA GLY A 133 -14.85 17.31 -13.22
C GLY A 133 -14.65 15.88 -13.76
N THR A 134 -13.40 15.40 -13.77
CA THR A 134 -13.08 14.04 -14.24
C THR A 134 -13.60 12.95 -13.31
N LEU A 135 -13.55 13.14 -11.99
CA LEU A 135 -14.17 12.21 -11.03
C LEU A 135 -15.68 12.17 -11.22
N ALA A 136 -16.34 13.33 -11.29
CA ALA A 136 -17.78 13.41 -11.52
C ALA A 136 -18.15 12.64 -12.80
N GLN A 137 -17.48 12.93 -13.91
CA GLN A 137 -17.69 12.21 -15.17
C GLN A 137 -17.51 10.69 -15.02
N LYS A 138 -16.42 10.22 -14.41
CA LYS A 138 -16.18 8.78 -14.21
C LYS A 138 -17.24 8.10 -13.36
N VAL A 139 -17.70 8.76 -12.28
CA VAL A 139 -18.75 8.22 -11.40
C VAL A 139 -20.08 8.16 -12.13
N PHE A 140 -20.47 9.22 -12.84
CA PHE A 140 -21.72 9.23 -13.60
C PHE A 140 -21.70 8.25 -14.79
N SER A 141 -20.56 8.06 -15.44
CA SER A 141 -20.39 7.03 -16.48
C SER A 141 -20.43 5.61 -15.93
N ALA A 142 -19.92 5.36 -14.73
CA ALA A 142 -19.99 4.04 -14.08
C ALA A 142 -21.40 3.69 -13.54
N ILE A 143 -22.29 4.69 -13.37
CA ILE A 143 -23.67 4.52 -12.91
C ILE A 143 -24.65 4.35 -14.09
N LYS A 144 -24.31 4.83 -15.29
CA LYS A 144 -25.05 4.48 -16.51
C LYS A 144 -24.78 3.02 -16.90
N LEU A 145 -25.55 2.12 -16.31
CA LEU A 145 -25.96 0.86 -16.94
C LEU A 145 -26.90 1.16 -18.12
#